data_AF-A0A9P1BUQ5-F1
#
_entry.id   AF-A0A9P1BUQ5-F1
#
_cell.length_a   1.000
_cell.length_b   1.000
_cell.length_c   1.000
_cell.angle_alpha   90.00
_cell.angle_beta   90.00
_cell.angle_gamma   90.00
#
_symmetry.space_group_name_H-M   'P 1'
#
loop_
_entity.id
_entity.type
_entity.pdbx_description
1 polymer ?
#
loop_
_entity_poly.entity_id
_entity_poly.type
_entity_poly.pdbx_seq_one_letter_code
_entity_poly.pdbx_strand_id
1 'polypeptide(L)'
;MTDLTKPSDLNPDERKRQYSSLRRAIYRDAPPAFVAKFQMCSDAERFTMLKSWMTNPDLSSIDVEEKYVSYVEQLRTDRYTTAPSCPKARMYKVLKEVVEDTSTGKRAEANASLKGRVRDDNAKKLIAKQLGGLMDDVPSFDLKTGQIKTKKGKKEKSPEDMAVQELKQLEKKYLALVNGIPSCIKEIADLNVRNCQELATRKHHYLSRIWVRQL
;
A
#
# COMPACT_ATOMS: atom_id res chain seq x y z
N MET A 1 -10.80 -23.16 34.42
CA MET A 1 -11.01 -22.65 33.06
C MET A 1 -9.67 -22.13 32.58
N THR A 2 -9.13 -22.65 31.49
CA THR A 2 -7.87 -22.17 30.91
C THR A 2 -8.07 -20.76 30.36
N ASP A 3 -7.46 -19.77 30.99
CA ASP A 3 -7.44 -18.39 30.50
C ASP A 3 -6.66 -18.31 29.19
N LEU A 4 -7.39 -18.40 28.08
CA LEU A 4 -6.87 -18.16 26.74
C LEU A 4 -6.57 -16.67 26.62
N THR A 5 -5.40 -16.20 27.06
CA THR A 5 -5.07 -14.77 27.12
C THR A 5 -4.63 -14.22 25.76
N LYS A 6 -4.01 -15.06 24.91
CA LYS A 6 -3.38 -14.63 23.65
C LYS A 6 -3.85 -15.42 22.43
N PRO A 7 -3.74 -14.86 21.20
CA PRO A 7 -4.07 -15.56 19.97
C PRO A 7 -3.21 -16.81 19.70
N SER A 8 -2.04 -16.90 20.34
CA SER A 8 -1.12 -18.04 20.29
C SER A 8 -1.63 -19.26 21.04
N ASP A 9 -2.56 -19.07 21.98
CA ASP A 9 -3.01 -20.12 22.89
C ASP A 9 -4.07 -21.02 22.24
N LEU A 10 -4.63 -20.58 21.11
CA LEU A 10 -5.54 -21.36 20.27
C LEU A 10 -4.79 -22.14 19.20
N ASN A 11 -5.26 -23.37 18.97
CA ASN A 11 -4.87 -24.14 17.80
C ASN A 11 -5.07 -23.27 16.53
N PRO A 12 -4.06 -23.16 15.64
CA PRO A 12 -4.16 -22.35 14.42
C PRO A 12 -5.42 -22.60 13.59
N ASP A 13 -5.88 -23.86 13.50
CA ASP A 13 -7.08 -24.21 12.74
C ASP A 13 -8.35 -23.69 13.41
N GLU A 14 -8.42 -23.75 14.74
CA GLU A 14 -9.55 -23.25 15.53
C GLU A 14 -9.60 -21.73 15.50
N ARG A 15 -8.44 -21.06 15.63
CA ARG A 15 -8.33 -19.61 15.47
C ARG A 15 -8.85 -19.15 14.10
N LYS A 16 -8.48 -19.86 13.03
CA LYS A 16 -8.95 -19.56 11.67
C LYS A 16 -10.46 -19.72 11.53
N ARG A 17 -11.05 -20.77 12.12
CA ARG A 17 -12.52 -20.96 12.14
C ARG A 17 -13.21 -19.83 12.90
N GLN A 18 -12.74 -19.48 14.08
CA GLN A 18 -13.33 -18.44 14.93
C GLN A 18 -13.26 -17.07 14.26
N TYR A 19 -12.13 -16.70 13.66
CA TYR A 19 -12.02 -15.46 12.90
C TYR A 19 -12.92 -15.43 11.66
N SER A 20 -13.07 -16.57 10.97
CA SER A 20 -14.01 -16.67 9.85
C SER A 20 -15.46 -16.45 10.30
N SER A 21 -15.84 -17.01 11.44
CA SER A 21 -17.17 -16.82 12.05
C SER A 21 -17.40 -15.36 12.45
N LEU A 22 -16.46 -14.76 13.19
CA LEU A 22 -16.51 -13.35 13.60
C LEU A 22 -16.60 -12.42 12.39
N ARG A 23 -15.79 -12.70 11.36
CA ARG A 23 -15.82 -11.94 10.11
C ARG A 23 -17.22 -11.96 9.50
N ARG A 24 -17.84 -13.15 9.36
CA ARG A 24 -19.19 -13.28 8.79
C ARG A 24 -20.23 -12.51 9.60
N ALA A 25 -20.16 -12.56 10.93
CA ALA A 25 -21.08 -11.83 11.80
C ALA A 25 -20.92 -10.31 11.65
N ILE A 26 -19.68 -9.80 11.69
CA ILE A 26 -19.38 -8.37 11.52
C ILE A 26 -19.87 -7.85 10.17
N TYR A 27 -19.62 -8.58 9.07
CA TYR A 27 -20.05 -8.13 7.75
C TYR A 27 -21.56 -8.23 7.51
N ARG A 28 -22.29 -9.00 8.32
CA ARG A 28 -23.74 -9.15 8.19
C ARG A 28 -24.49 -8.08 8.97
N ASP A 29 -24.13 -7.91 10.24
CA ASP A 29 -24.98 -7.23 11.21
C ASP A 29 -24.33 -5.98 11.82
N ALA A 30 -23.01 -5.76 11.67
CA ALA A 30 -22.33 -4.66 12.32
C ALA A 30 -22.38 -3.34 11.50
N PRO A 31 -22.36 -2.18 12.18
CA PRO A 31 -22.30 -0.88 11.51
C PRO A 31 -21.05 -0.74 10.61
N PRO A 32 -21.13 -0.01 9.48
CA PRO A 32 -19.99 0.16 8.56
C PRO A 32 -18.71 0.69 9.23
N ALA A 33 -18.86 1.54 10.26
CA ALA A 33 -17.73 2.06 11.04
C ALA A 33 -16.98 0.95 11.82
N PHE A 34 -17.72 -0.03 12.35
CA PHE A 34 -17.15 -1.17 13.06
C PHE A 34 -16.43 -2.11 12.09
N VAL A 35 -16.99 -2.31 10.89
CA VAL A 35 -16.37 -3.07 9.81
C VAL A 35 -15.03 -2.45 9.38
N ALA A 36 -14.98 -1.12 9.23
CA ALA A 36 -13.75 -0.42 8.89
C ALA A 36 -12.66 -0.59 9.98
N LYS A 37 -13.04 -0.45 11.26
CA LYS A 37 -12.13 -0.68 12.38
C LYS A 37 -11.58 -2.11 12.39
N PHE A 38 -12.44 -3.11 12.20
CA PHE A 38 -12.03 -4.51 12.12
C PHE A 38 -11.00 -4.78 11.01
N GLN A 39 -11.15 -4.14 9.85
CA GLN A 39 -10.20 -4.28 8.74
C GLN A 39 -8.81 -3.71 9.07
N MET A 40 -8.76 -2.60 9.81
CA MET A 40 -7.50 -1.93 10.19
C MET A 40 -6.82 -2.54 11.43
N CYS A 41 -7.56 -3.30 12.25
CA CYS A 41 -7.02 -3.93 13.45
C CYS A 41 -6.00 -5.04 13.15
N SER A 42 -4.99 -5.11 14.03
CA SER A 42 -4.01 -6.19 14.12
C SER A 42 -4.64 -7.50 14.64
N ASP A 43 -3.91 -8.61 14.52
CA ASP A 43 -4.42 -9.92 14.94
C ASP A 43 -4.70 -10.00 16.46
N ALA A 44 -3.90 -9.30 17.27
CA ALA A 44 -4.11 -9.20 18.71
C ALA A 44 -5.41 -8.43 19.05
N GLU A 45 -5.68 -7.34 18.35
CA GLU A 45 -6.90 -6.55 18.54
C GLU A 45 -8.14 -7.31 18.07
N ARG A 46 -8.05 -8.04 16.94
CA ARG A 46 -9.13 -8.91 16.46
C ARG A 46 -9.46 -10.02 17.45
N PHE A 47 -8.45 -10.56 18.13
CA PHE A 47 -8.66 -11.55 19.18
C PHE A 47 -9.40 -10.98 20.39
N THR A 48 -9.06 -9.75 20.79
CA THR A 48 -9.78 -9.04 21.85
C THR A 48 -11.24 -8.79 21.43
N MET A 49 -11.48 -8.34 20.19
CA MET A 49 -12.83 -8.17 19.66
C MET A 49 -13.63 -9.49 19.65
N LEU A 50 -12.99 -10.60 19.27
CA LEU A 50 -13.59 -11.93 19.31
C LEU A 50 -14.02 -12.32 20.74
N LYS A 51 -13.14 -12.12 21.73
CA LYS A 51 -13.46 -12.39 23.12
C LYS A 51 -14.65 -11.57 23.59
N SER A 52 -14.61 -10.26 23.34
CA SER A 52 -15.72 -9.37 23.67
C SER A 52 -17.02 -9.91 23.07
N TRP A 53 -17.00 -10.34 21.80
CA TRP A 53 -18.16 -10.89 21.09
C TRP A 53 -18.67 -12.20 21.70
N MET A 54 -17.78 -13.09 22.12
CA MET A 54 -18.14 -14.33 22.79
C MET A 54 -18.74 -14.10 24.18
N THR A 55 -18.28 -13.06 24.87
CA THR A 55 -18.76 -12.71 26.21
C THR A 55 -20.09 -11.95 26.15
N ASN A 56 -20.28 -11.07 25.17
CA ASN A 56 -21.47 -10.25 25.01
C ASN A 56 -21.97 -10.31 23.55
N PRO A 57 -22.88 -11.25 23.20
CA PRO A 57 -23.41 -11.36 21.84
C PRO A 57 -24.17 -10.10 21.39
N ASP A 58 -24.64 -9.25 22.33
CA ASP A 58 -25.31 -7.97 22.07
C ASP A 58 -24.35 -6.78 21.87
N LEU A 59 -23.11 -7.04 21.44
CA LEU A 59 -22.07 -6.03 21.21
C LEU A 59 -22.41 -4.96 20.16
N SER A 60 -23.51 -5.14 19.42
CA SER A 60 -24.12 -4.10 18.59
C SER A 60 -24.64 -2.90 19.41
N SER A 61 -24.85 -3.08 20.72
CA SER A 61 -25.39 -2.06 21.63
C SER A 61 -24.34 -1.34 22.50
N ILE A 62 -23.05 -1.66 22.36
CA ILE A 62 -22.01 -0.93 23.09
C ILE A 62 -21.93 0.48 22.51
N ASP A 63 -22.02 1.50 23.38
CA ASP A 63 -22.01 2.97 23.19
C ASP A 63 -20.84 3.58 22.38
N VAL A 64 -20.26 2.82 21.45
CA VAL A 64 -19.33 3.32 20.43
C VAL A 64 -20.00 4.40 19.59
N GLU A 65 -21.32 4.30 19.38
CA GLU A 65 -22.09 5.37 18.74
C GLU A 65 -22.07 6.66 19.58
N GLU A 66 -22.26 6.61 20.90
CA GLU A 66 -22.32 7.83 21.71
C GLU A 66 -20.95 8.54 21.78
N LYS A 67 -19.84 7.79 21.87
CA LYS A 67 -18.48 8.36 21.79
C LYS A 67 -18.11 8.87 20.40
N TYR A 68 -18.58 8.21 19.34
CA TYR A 68 -18.30 8.67 17.98
C TYR A 68 -19.17 9.86 17.58
N VAL A 69 -20.44 9.86 17.99
CA VAL A 69 -21.38 10.98 17.82
C VAL A 69 -20.85 12.20 18.58
N SER A 70 -20.49 12.06 19.87
CA SER A 70 -19.90 13.17 20.64
C SER A 70 -18.57 13.66 20.06
N TYR A 71 -17.72 12.76 19.56
CA TYR A 71 -16.46 13.14 18.89
C TYR A 71 -16.70 13.88 17.57
N VAL A 72 -17.64 13.41 16.73
CA VAL A 72 -18.02 14.08 15.47
C VAL A 72 -18.72 15.41 15.74
N GLU A 73 -19.53 15.50 16.79
CA GLU A 73 -20.19 16.73 17.22
C GLU A 73 -19.18 17.76 17.73
N GLN A 74 -18.18 17.34 18.50
CA GLN A 74 -17.03 18.18 18.88
C GLN A 74 -16.19 18.62 17.68
N LEU A 75 -15.91 17.73 16.72
CA LEU A 75 -15.20 18.07 15.47
C LEU A 75 -15.99 19.03 14.57
N ARG A 76 -17.33 18.91 14.52
CA ARG A 76 -18.17 19.87 13.79
C ARG A 76 -18.22 21.24 14.46
N THR A 77 -17.95 21.31 15.75
CA THR A 77 -17.73 22.59 16.44
C THR A 77 -16.31 23.14 16.25
N ASP A 78 -15.54 22.66 15.25
CA ASP A 78 -14.34 23.35 14.80
C ASP A 78 -14.68 24.81 14.48
N ARG A 79 -14.40 25.65 15.47
CA ARG A 79 -14.40 27.09 15.36
C ARG A 79 -13.37 27.36 14.27
N TYR A 80 -13.82 27.84 13.11
CA TYR A 80 -12.96 28.55 12.19
C TYR A 80 -12.38 29.75 12.93
N THR A 81 -11.29 29.55 13.66
CA THR A 81 -10.41 30.63 14.06
C THR A 81 -9.70 31.03 12.79
N THR A 82 -10.13 32.16 12.23
CA THR A 82 -9.41 32.85 11.17
C THR A 82 -7.95 32.97 11.60
N ALA A 83 -7.07 32.21 10.94
CA ALA A 83 -5.65 32.25 11.22
C ALA A 83 -5.16 33.71 11.08
N PRO A 84 -4.47 34.28 12.09
CA PRO A 84 -3.90 35.60 11.94
C PRO A 84 -2.94 35.58 10.76
N SER A 85 -3.14 36.50 9.82
CA SER A 85 -2.38 36.62 8.57
C SER A 85 -0.88 36.76 8.87
N CYS A 86 -0.16 35.64 8.91
CA CYS A 86 1.27 35.63 9.19
C CYS A 86 2.06 36.05 7.94
N PRO A 87 2.93 37.09 8.02
CA PRO A 87 3.77 37.54 6.91
C PRO A 87 4.81 36.52 6.41
N LYS A 88 4.99 35.39 7.11
CA LYS A 88 6.02 34.37 6.84
C LYS A 88 5.77 33.52 5.58
N ALA A 89 4.60 33.63 4.94
CA ALA A 89 4.27 32.87 3.72
C ALA A 89 5.12 33.25 2.49
N ARG A 90 5.84 34.38 2.49
CA ARG A 90 6.74 34.75 1.37
C ARG A 90 8.07 34.00 1.35
N MET A 91 8.50 33.39 2.46
CA MET A 91 9.85 32.85 2.59
C MET A 91 10.01 31.43 2.00
N TYR A 92 8.91 30.70 1.82
CA TYR A 92 8.93 29.33 1.29
C TYR A 92 9.01 29.24 -0.24
N LYS A 93 8.87 30.35 -0.97
CA LYS A 93 9.04 30.35 -2.43
C LYS A 93 10.51 30.30 -2.83
N VAL A 94 11.38 30.96 -2.06
CA VAL A 94 12.82 31.06 -2.34
C VAL A 94 13.55 29.74 -2.08
N LEU A 95 13.14 28.97 -1.06
CA LEU A 95 13.76 27.68 -0.74
C LEU A 95 13.46 26.59 -1.79
N LYS A 96 12.32 26.67 -2.49
CA LYS A 96 11.99 25.70 -3.53
C LYS A 96 12.88 25.86 -4.76
N GLU A 97 13.17 27.09 -5.17
CA GLU A 97 14.05 27.37 -6.32
C GLU A 97 15.50 26.94 -6.06
N VAL A 98 16.03 27.14 -4.85
CA VAL A 98 17.42 26.74 -4.51
C VAL A 98 17.62 25.22 -4.46
N VAL A 99 16.57 24.44 -4.17
CA VAL A 99 16.66 22.97 -4.10
C VAL A 99 16.59 22.33 -5.50
N GLU A 100 15.90 22.95 -6.46
CA GLU A 100 15.80 22.40 -7.82
C GLU A 100 17.13 22.53 -8.60
N ASP A 101 17.92 23.58 -8.34
CA ASP A 101 19.20 23.84 -9.02
C ASP A 101 20.35 22.90 -8.64
N THR A 102 20.27 22.19 -7.51
CA THR A 102 21.33 21.26 -7.06
C THR A 102 21.15 19.82 -7.55
N SER A 103 20.07 19.51 -8.27
CA SER A 103 19.74 18.13 -8.69
C SER A 103 20.27 17.72 -10.09
N THR A 104 20.88 18.64 -10.85
CA THR A 104 21.33 18.39 -12.24
C THR A 104 22.78 17.91 -12.38
N GLY A 105 23.38 17.38 -11.30
CA GLY A 105 24.67 16.71 -11.35
C GLY A 105 24.62 15.42 -12.17
N LYS A 106 24.90 15.51 -13.49
CA LYS A 106 25.08 14.36 -14.39
C LYS A 106 26.19 13.45 -13.87
N ARG A 107 25.80 12.34 -13.24
CA ARG A 107 26.71 11.24 -12.90
C ARG A 107 27.03 10.49 -14.20
N ALA A 108 28.27 10.59 -14.66
CA ALA A 108 28.73 9.83 -15.82
C ALA A 108 28.69 8.33 -15.52
N GLU A 109 27.77 7.61 -16.17
CA GLU A 109 27.71 6.16 -16.13
C GLU A 109 28.81 5.60 -17.05
N ALA A 110 29.90 5.13 -16.45
CA ALA A 110 30.94 4.40 -17.17
C ALA A 110 30.43 2.97 -17.47
N ASN A 111 29.78 2.80 -18.62
CA ASN A 111 29.42 1.48 -19.14
C ASN A 111 30.65 0.80 -19.76
N ALA A 112 31.34 -0.03 -18.98
CA ALA A 112 32.39 -0.90 -19.51
C ALA A 112 31.77 -2.09 -20.26
N SER A 113 31.75 -2.02 -21.59
CA SER A 113 31.31 -3.11 -22.46
C SER A 113 32.45 -4.15 -22.61
N LEU A 114 32.32 -5.32 -22.00
CA LEU A 114 33.19 -6.47 -22.28
C LEU A 114 32.89 -7.02 -23.70
N LYS A 115 33.75 -6.70 -24.67
CA LYS A 115 33.73 -7.32 -26.02
C LYS A 115 34.32 -8.74 -25.95
N GLY A 116 33.55 -9.69 -25.42
CA GLY A 116 33.80 -11.12 -25.52
C GLY A 116 32.57 -11.84 -26.04
N ARG A 117 32.71 -12.75 -27.02
CA ARG A 117 31.58 -13.54 -27.56
C ARG A 117 31.14 -14.61 -26.57
N VAL A 118 30.45 -14.21 -25.51
CA VAL A 118 29.59 -15.13 -24.76
C VAL A 118 28.28 -15.20 -25.55
N ARG A 119 27.93 -16.37 -26.10
CA ARG A 119 26.71 -16.52 -26.91
C ARG A 119 25.43 -16.53 -26.08
N ASP A 120 25.51 -16.88 -24.81
CA ASP A 120 24.35 -17.00 -23.92
C ASP A 120 24.18 -15.80 -22.97
N ASP A 121 22.98 -15.19 -22.99
CA ASP A 121 22.68 -14.01 -22.19
C ASP A 121 22.60 -14.29 -20.68
N ASN A 122 22.27 -15.53 -20.28
CA ASN A 122 22.32 -15.93 -18.87
C ASN A 122 23.77 -16.04 -18.36
N ALA A 123 24.69 -16.55 -19.18
CA ALA A 123 26.10 -16.62 -18.82
C ALA A 123 26.72 -15.21 -18.72
N LYS A 124 26.34 -14.28 -19.61
CA LYS A 124 26.75 -12.87 -19.50
C LYS A 124 26.32 -12.24 -18.18
N LYS A 125 25.08 -12.47 -17.75
CA LYS A 125 24.56 -11.93 -16.48
C LYS A 125 25.28 -12.50 -15.25
N LEU A 126 25.60 -13.80 -15.27
CA LEU A 126 26.36 -14.43 -14.19
C LEU A 126 27.80 -13.91 -14.11
N ILE A 127 28.48 -13.80 -15.25
CA ILE A 127 29.85 -13.26 -15.32
C ILE A 127 29.87 -11.79 -14.91
N ALA A 128 28.91 -10.98 -15.37
CA ALA A 128 28.79 -9.58 -14.95
C ALA A 128 28.56 -9.45 -13.44
N LYS A 129 27.75 -10.34 -12.84
CA LYS A 129 27.51 -10.34 -11.39
C LYS A 129 28.74 -10.77 -10.59
N GLN A 130 29.50 -11.74 -11.07
CA GLN A 130 30.73 -12.21 -10.42
C GLN A 130 31.88 -11.21 -10.56
N LEU A 131 32.06 -10.59 -11.73
CA LEU A 131 33.10 -9.58 -11.96
C LEU A 131 32.77 -8.23 -11.32
N GLY A 132 31.48 -7.87 -11.29
CA GLY A 132 31.03 -6.63 -10.65
C GLY A 132 31.33 -6.58 -9.16
N GLY A 133 31.23 -7.72 -8.45
CA GLY A 133 31.59 -7.80 -7.04
C GLY A 133 33.10 -7.74 -6.77
N LEU A 134 33.92 -8.20 -7.71
CA LEU A 134 35.38 -8.27 -7.53
C LEU A 134 36.05 -6.89 -7.73
N MET A 135 35.50 -6.05 -8.61
CA MET A 135 36.06 -4.73 -8.93
C MET A 135 35.79 -3.69 -7.84
N ASP A 136 34.87 -3.96 -6.91
CA ASP A 136 34.51 -3.00 -5.87
C ASP A 136 35.57 -2.91 -4.75
N ASP A 137 36.37 -3.94 -4.51
CA ASP A 137 37.39 -3.95 -3.44
C ASP A 137 38.83 -3.76 -3.94
N VAL A 138 39.05 -3.59 -5.25
CA VAL A 138 40.39 -3.30 -5.77
C VAL A 138 40.71 -1.81 -5.56
N PRO A 139 41.77 -1.44 -4.82
CA PRO A 139 42.20 -0.07 -4.68
C PRO A 139 42.50 0.52 -6.06
N SER A 140 41.79 1.58 -6.42
CA SER A 140 42.06 2.32 -7.65
C SER A 140 43.45 2.96 -7.56
N PHE A 141 44.36 2.53 -8.41
CA PHE A 141 45.72 3.06 -8.51
C PHE A 141 45.77 4.17 -9.56
N ASP A 142 46.12 5.39 -9.14
CA ASP A 142 46.22 6.54 -10.04
C ASP A 142 47.61 6.52 -10.71
N LEU A 143 47.70 5.98 -11.93
CA LEU A 143 48.95 5.73 -12.65
C LEU A 143 49.81 6.99 -12.89
N LYS A 144 49.22 8.19 -12.79
CA LYS A 144 49.94 9.45 -13.02
C LYS A 144 50.62 10.02 -11.78
N THR A 145 50.06 9.76 -10.59
CA THR A 145 50.54 10.34 -9.32
C THR A 145 51.09 9.31 -8.36
N GLY A 146 50.91 8.02 -8.64
CA GLY A 146 51.36 6.91 -7.79
C GLY A 146 50.63 6.83 -6.43
N GLN A 147 49.62 7.67 -6.21
CA GLN A 147 48.87 7.69 -4.95
C GLN A 147 47.77 6.61 -4.95
N ILE A 148 47.81 5.75 -3.93
CA ILE A 148 46.74 4.79 -3.64
C ILE A 148 45.62 5.56 -2.95
N LYS A 149 44.54 5.82 -3.68
CA LYS A 149 43.32 6.41 -3.08
C LYS A 149 42.60 5.31 -2.30
N THR A 150 42.83 5.26 -0.99
CA THR A 150 42.03 4.42 -0.10
C THR A 150 40.57 4.86 -0.19
N LYS A 151 39.67 3.90 -0.47
CA LYS A 151 38.24 4.15 -0.63
C LYS A 151 37.76 4.77 0.68
N LYS A 152 37.30 6.03 0.66
CA LYS A 152 36.67 6.68 1.82
C LYS A 152 35.63 5.71 2.37
N GLY A 153 35.77 5.31 3.64
CA GLY A 153 34.89 4.35 4.28
C GLY A 153 33.44 4.70 4.00
N LYS A 154 32.63 3.68 3.66
CA LYS A 154 31.19 3.85 3.41
C LYS A 154 30.63 4.61 4.61
N LYS A 155 30.26 5.87 4.39
CA LYS A 155 29.55 6.68 5.37
C LYS A 155 28.31 5.87 5.71
N GLU A 156 28.20 5.41 6.95
CA GLU A 156 27.01 4.71 7.41
C GLU A 156 25.81 5.58 7.03
N LYS A 157 24.86 5.01 6.28
CA LYS A 157 23.65 5.75 5.91
C LYS A 157 22.97 6.13 7.21
N SER A 158 22.69 7.42 7.36
CA SER A 158 21.93 7.91 8.51
C SER A 158 20.61 7.13 8.56
N PRO A 159 20.07 6.81 9.75
CA PRO A 159 18.73 6.25 9.88
C PRO A 159 17.68 7.07 9.11
N GLU A 160 17.88 8.38 9.00
CA GLU A 160 17.04 9.31 8.23
C GLU A 160 17.07 8.99 6.72
N ASP A 161 18.23 8.68 6.16
CA ASP A 161 18.38 8.34 4.74
C ASP A 161 17.66 7.02 4.40
N MET A 162 17.63 6.06 5.34
CA MET A 162 16.89 4.82 5.16
C MET A 162 15.38 5.07 5.17
N ALA A 163 14.89 5.89 6.10
CA ALA A 163 13.48 6.26 6.17
C ALA A 163 13.01 6.96 4.87
N VAL A 164 13.83 7.85 4.30
CA VAL A 164 13.52 8.50 3.00
C VAL A 164 13.47 7.48 1.86
N GLN A 165 14.33 6.46 1.87
CA GLN A 165 14.29 5.40 0.86
C GLN A 165 13.01 4.55 0.98
N GLU A 166 12.57 4.25 2.18
CA GLU A 166 11.32 3.51 2.42
C GLU A 166 10.09 4.32 2.00
N LEU A 167 10.05 5.61 2.32
CA LEU A 167 8.97 6.51 1.88
C LEU A 167 8.86 6.57 0.36
N LYS A 168 9.98 6.70 -0.37
CA LYS A 168 9.99 6.67 -1.84
C LYS A 168 9.51 5.34 -2.40
N GLN A 169 9.81 4.22 -1.74
CA GLN A 169 9.31 2.91 -2.16
C GLN A 169 7.80 2.78 -1.94
N LEU A 170 7.28 3.30 -0.82
CA LEU A 170 5.84 3.33 -0.55
C LEU A 170 5.11 4.22 -1.55
N GLU A 171 5.63 5.40 -1.84
CA GLU A 171 5.08 6.31 -2.85
C GLU A 171 4.98 5.63 -4.22
N LYS A 172 6.04 4.93 -4.64
CA LYS A 172 6.04 4.18 -5.91
C LYS A 172 5.00 3.06 -5.94
N LYS A 173 4.81 2.34 -4.83
CA LYS A 173 3.77 1.30 -4.71
C LYS A 173 2.36 1.90 -4.75
N TYR A 174 2.17 3.03 -4.08
CA TYR A 174 0.89 3.73 -4.08
C TYR A 174 0.54 4.25 -5.47
N LEU A 175 1.50 4.85 -6.18
CA LEU A 175 1.30 5.33 -7.55
C LEU A 175 0.91 4.18 -8.50
N ALA A 176 1.56 3.01 -8.36
CA ALA A 176 1.21 1.82 -9.15
C ALA A 176 -0.22 1.33 -8.86
N LEU A 177 -0.66 1.39 -7.61
CA LEU A 177 -2.03 1.03 -7.22
C LEU A 177 -3.04 2.02 -7.83
N VAL A 178 -2.80 3.32 -7.68
CA VAL A 178 -3.69 4.38 -8.20
C VAL A 178 -3.82 4.28 -9.72
N ASN A 179 -2.72 4.01 -10.43
CA ASN A 179 -2.73 3.82 -11.87
C ASN A 179 -3.49 2.54 -12.32
N GLY A 180 -3.70 1.57 -11.44
CA GLY A 180 -4.50 0.37 -11.70
C GLY A 180 -6.01 0.55 -11.47
N ILE A 181 -6.44 1.61 -10.79
CA ILE A 181 -7.86 1.86 -10.51
C ILE A 181 -8.67 2.08 -11.81
N PRO A 182 -8.20 2.87 -12.81
CA PRO A 182 -8.94 3.07 -14.05
C PRO A 182 -9.22 1.79 -14.84
N SER A 183 -8.29 0.82 -14.84
CA SER A 183 -8.52 -0.46 -15.53
C SER A 183 -9.61 -1.29 -14.86
N CYS A 184 -9.63 -1.33 -13.52
CA CYS A 184 -10.69 -2.03 -12.77
C CYS A 184 -12.07 -1.38 -12.98
N ILE A 185 -12.13 -0.04 -13.02
CA ILE A 185 -13.39 0.68 -13.30
C ILE A 185 -13.90 0.35 -14.71
N LYS A 186 -13.00 0.26 -15.69
CA LYS A 186 -13.36 -0.12 -17.06
C LYS A 186 -13.93 -1.54 -17.13
N GLU A 187 -13.30 -2.51 -16.46
CA GLU A 187 -13.79 -3.88 -16.40
C GLU A 187 -15.19 -3.99 -15.78
N ILE A 188 -15.46 -3.24 -14.71
CA ILE A 188 -16.79 -3.18 -14.08
C ILE A 188 -17.82 -2.57 -15.03
N ALA A 189 -17.47 -1.50 -15.74
CA ALA A 189 -18.35 -0.90 -16.74
C ALA A 189 -18.69 -1.88 -17.88
N ASP A 190 -17.70 -2.60 -18.40
CA ASP A 190 -17.88 -3.58 -19.47
C ASP A 190 -18.70 -4.80 -19.03
N LEU A 191 -18.62 -5.19 -17.75
CA LEU A 191 -19.48 -6.22 -17.17
C LEU A 191 -20.95 -5.76 -17.06
N ASN A 192 -21.18 -4.52 -16.65
CA ASN A 192 -22.54 -3.96 -16.57
C ASN A 192 -23.19 -3.87 -17.95
N VAL A 193 -22.45 -3.43 -18.98
CA VAL A 193 -22.96 -3.36 -20.35
C VAL A 193 -23.36 -4.75 -20.86
N ARG A 194 -22.53 -5.78 -20.63
CA ARG A 194 -22.84 -7.17 -21.01
C ARG A 194 -24.10 -7.69 -20.31
N ASN A 195 -24.21 -7.49 -18.99
CA ASN A 195 -25.40 -7.89 -18.24
C ASN A 195 -26.67 -7.21 -18.76
N CYS A 196 -26.60 -5.91 -19.10
CA CYS A 196 -27.73 -5.19 -19.69
C CYS A 196 -28.13 -5.75 -21.07
N GLN A 197 -27.16 -6.11 -21.91
CA GLN A 197 -27.43 -6.72 -23.23
C GLN A 197 -28.06 -8.12 -23.11
N GLU A 198 -27.60 -8.94 -22.18
CA GLU A 198 -28.21 -10.25 -21.88
C GLU A 198 -29.65 -10.12 -21.39
N LEU A 199 -29.94 -9.12 -20.54
CA LEU A 199 -31.32 -8.86 -20.08
C LEU A 199 -32.22 -8.39 -21.22
N ALA A 200 -31.71 -7.53 -22.11
CA ALA A 200 -32.46 -7.05 -23.27
C ALA A 200 -32.82 -8.18 -24.25
N THR A 201 -31.86 -9.07 -24.55
CA THR A 201 -32.09 -10.23 -25.43
C THR A 201 -33.08 -11.22 -24.82
N ARG A 202 -32.99 -11.51 -23.51
CA ARG A 202 -33.97 -12.35 -22.81
C ARG A 202 -35.38 -11.75 -22.84
N LYS A 203 -35.50 -10.44 -22.63
CA LYS A 203 -36.79 -9.73 -22.69
C LYS A 203 -37.40 -9.81 -24.10
N HIS A 204 -36.59 -9.59 -25.14
CA HIS A 204 -37.04 -9.72 -26.52
C HIS A 204 -37.54 -11.12 -26.82
N HIS A 205 -36.78 -12.16 -26.46
CA HIS A 205 -37.18 -13.56 -26.67
C HIS A 205 -38.48 -13.93 -25.92
N TYR A 206 -38.66 -13.41 -24.71
CA TYR A 206 -39.90 -13.60 -23.94
C TYR A 206 -41.11 -12.93 -24.63
N LEU A 207 -40.95 -11.68 -25.10
CA LEU A 207 -42.00 -10.98 -25.83
C LEU A 207 -42.35 -11.66 -27.16
N SER A 208 -41.35 -12.14 -27.91
CA SER A 208 -41.59 -12.92 -29.13
C SER A 208 -42.38 -14.21 -28.85
N ARG A 209 -42.10 -14.91 -27.74
CA ARG A 209 -42.86 -16.10 -27.33
C ARG A 209 -44.31 -15.81 -26.95
N ILE A 210 -44.58 -14.66 -26.33
CA ILE A 210 -45.95 -14.23 -26.01
C ILE A 210 -46.70 -13.93 -27.32
N TRP A 211 -46.07 -13.22 -28.24
CA TRP A 211 -46.70 -12.82 -29.50
C TRP A 211 -47.10 -14.03 -30.37
N VAL A 212 -46.22 -15.03 -30.48
CA VAL A 212 -46.52 -16.29 -31.21
C VAL A 212 -47.68 -17.08 -30.58
N ARG A 213 -47.95 -16.94 -29.27
CA ARG A 213 -49.07 -17.63 -28.62
C ARG A 213 -50.43 -16.95 -28.83
N GLN A 214 -50.45 -15.70 -29.32
CA GLN A 214 -51.69 -14.94 -29.53
C GLN A 214 -52.19 -14.99 -30.99
N LEU A 215 -51.38 -15.56 -31.90
CA LEU A 215 -51.74 -15.84 -33.29
C LEU A 215 -52.16 -17.30 -33.43
#